data_AF-D1J9S6-F1
#
_entry.id   AF-D1J9S6-F1
#
_cell.length_a   1.000
_cell.length_b   1.000
_cell.length_c   1.000
_cell.angle_alpha   90.00
_cell.angle_beta   90.00
_cell.angle_gamma   90.00
#
_symmetry.space_group_name_H-M   'P 1'
#
loop_
_entity.id
_entity.type
_entity.pdbx_description
1 polymer ?
#
loop_
_entity_poly.entity_id
_entity_poly.type
_entity_poly.pdbx_seq_one_letter_code
_entity_poly.pdbx_strand_id
1 'polypeptide(L)'
;MRRRRIILDEEEEDPLGGVANLFDAAMVFAVALLVALVLSYNVPELLDADASTTIVKNPGTPNMQVIIKEGQEIKVLNMTEQIAGGQGVKMGTAYRLETGEVIYIPENMTEA
;
A
#
# COMPACT_ATOMS: atom_id res chain seq x y z
N MET A 1 15.07 71.31 -24.76
CA MET A 1 15.80 70.21 -24.08
C MET A 1 14.85 69.54 -23.09
N ARG A 2 14.31 68.36 -23.43
CA ARG A 2 13.47 67.56 -22.53
C ARG A 2 14.38 66.62 -21.73
N ARG A 3 14.55 66.89 -20.43
CA ARG A 3 15.21 65.97 -19.50
C ARG A 3 14.33 64.74 -19.33
N ARG A 4 14.77 63.60 -19.84
CA ARG A 4 14.23 62.28 -19.45
C ARG A 4 14.64 62.05 -17.99
N ARG A 5 13.66 62.07 -17.08
CA ARG A 5 13.82 61.46 -15.76
C ARG A 5 13.92 59.96 -16.00
N ILE A 6 15.09 59.39 -15.73
CA ILE A 6 15.24 57.95 -15.51
C ILE A 6 14.54 57.72 -14.17
N ILE A 7 13.32 57.21 -14.25
CA ILE A 7 12.66 56.63 -13.08
C ILE A 7 13.42 55.33 -12.88
N LEU A 8 14.30 55.33 -11.87
CA LEU A 8 14.73 54.09 -11.26
C LEU A 8 13.47 53.57 -10.57
N ASP A 9 12.72 52.72 -11.28
CA ASP A 9 11.85 51.76 -10.61
C ASP A 9 12.81 50.83 -9.88
N GLU A 10 13.17 51.23 -8.65
CA GLU A 10 13.41 50.25 -7.60
C GLU A 10 12.05 49.56 -7.44
N GLU A 11 11.82 48.53 -8.26
CA GLU A 11 10.84 47.50 -7.94
C GLU A 11 11.25 47.02 -6.55
N GLU A 12 10.55 47.52 -5.52
CA GLU A 12 10.53 46.90 -4.20
C GLU A 12 10.02 45.47 -4.45
N GLU A 13 10.94 44.56 -4.80
CA GLU A 13 10.66 43.14 -4.94
C GLU A 13 10.10 42.72 -3.58
N ASP A 14 8.78 42.54 -3.53
CA ASP A 14 8.10 42.10 -2.33
C ASP A 14 8.79 40.81 -1.85
N PRO A 15 9.50 40.84 -0.71
CA PRO A 15 10.25 39.68 -0.23
C PRO A 15 9.33 38.47 -0.03
N LEU A 16 8.03 38.70 0.19
CA LEU A 16 7.04 37.63 0.28
C LEU A 16 6.82 36.93 -1.07
N GLY A 17 6.91 37.66 -2.19
CA GLY A 17 6.85 37.10 -3.55
C GLY A 17 8.02 36.18 -3.86
N GLY A 18 9.23 36.57 -3.46
CA GLY A 18 10.43 35.73 -3.58
C GLY A 18 10.33 34.45 -2.74
N VAL A 19 9.83 34.55 -1.52
CA VAL A 19 9.59 33.39 -0.63
C VAL A 19 8.51 32.46 -1.20
N ALA A 20 7.43 33.02 -1.77
CA ALA A 20 6.36 32.22 -2.36
C ALA A 20 6.83 31.39 -3.56
N ASN A 21 7.69 31.96 -4.42
CA ASN A 21 8.26 31.23 -5.56
C ASN A 21 9.21 30.10 -5.10
N LEU A 22 10.12 30.38 -4.17
CA LEU A 22 11.03 29.36 -3.62
C LEU A 22 10.25 28.23 -2.92
N PHE A 23 9.15 28.56 -2.24
CA PHE A 23 8.29 27.58 -1.63
C PHE A 23 7.62 26.67 -2.65
N ASP A 24 7.10 27.23 -3.75
CA ASP A 24 6.52 26.44 -4.84
C ASP A 24 7.55 25.52 -5.50
N ALA A 25 8.75 26.05 -5.80
CA ALA A 25 9.87 25.24 -6.30
C ALA A 25 10.26 24.11 -5.32
N ALA A 26 10.24 24.39 -4.01
CA ALA A 26 10.52 23.39 -2.98
C ALA A 26 9.44 22.30 -2.91
N MET A 27 8.16 22.66 -3.07
CA MET A 27 7.06 21.67 -3.13
C MET A 27 7.22 20.74 -4.32
N VAL A 28 7.49 21.28 -5.52
CA VAL A 28 7.74 20.47 -6.73
C VAL A 28 8.96 19.57 -6.53
N PHE A 29 10.03 20.08 -5.92
CA PHE A 29 11.22 19.30 -5.60
C PHE A 29 10.92 18.16 -4.62
N ALA A 30 10.13 18.40 -3.57
CA ALA A 30 9.72 17.37 -2.61
C ALA A 30 8.88 16.26 -3.27
N VAL A 31 7.96 16.62 -4.16
CA VAL A 31 7.19 15.64 -4.95
C VAL A 31 8.10 14.82 -5.86
N ALA A 32 9.07 15.44 -6.51
CA ALA A 32 10.05 14.74 -7.34
C ALA A 32 10.88 13.73 -6.52
N LEU A 33 11.30 14.09 -5.31
CA LEU A 33 11.98 13.16 -4.40
C LEU A 33 11.10 11.99 -3.97
N LEU A 34 9.80 12.23 -3.71
CA LEU A 34 8.85 11.16 -3.39
C LEU A 34 8.73 10.19 -4.57
N VAL A 35 8.54 10.69 -5.79
CA VAL A 35 8.48 9.85 -7.00
C VAL A 35 9.79 9.06 -7.17
N ALA A 36 10.94 9.71 -7.04
CA ALA A 36 12.25 9.05 -7.15
C ALA A 36 12.44 7.93 -6.10
N LEU A 37 11.96 8.15 -4.87
CA LEU A 37 11.99 7.16 -3.80
C LEU A 37 11.14 5.94 -4.17
N VAL A 38 9.90 6.14 -4.61
CA VAL A 38 9.00 5.05 -4.98
C VAL A 38 9.58 4.21 -6.12
N LEU A 39 10.22 4.88 -7.11
CA LEU A 39 10.92 4.19 -8.19
C LEU A 39 12.17 3.44 -7.72
N SER A 40 12.94 3.99 -6.77
CA SER A 40 14.18 3.35 -6.29
C SER A 40 13.94 2.07 -5.49
N TYR A 41 12.80 1.98 -4.80
CA TYR A 41 12.38 0.78 -4.06
C TYR A 41 11.69 -0.29 -4.93
N ASN A 42 11.66 -0.12 -6.25
CA ASN A 42 11.00 -1.04 -7.20
C ASN A 42 9.52 -1.33 -6.84
N VAL A 43 8.79 -0.31 -6.38
CA VAL A 43 7.35 -0.40 -6.09
C VAL A 43 6.56 0.65 -6.88
N PRO A 44 6.72 0.73 -8.21
CA PRO A 44 6.04 1.73 -9.04
C PRO A 44 4.51 1.61 -8.99
N GLU A 45 3.98 0.44 -8.63
CA GLU A 45 2.55 0.18 -8.48
C GLU A 45 1.90 1.04 -7.38
N LEU A 46 2.69 1.63 -6.46
CA LEU A 46 2.17 2.59 -5.49
C LEU A 46 1.81 3.95 -6.11
N LEU A 47 2.34 4.26 -7.30
CA LEU A 47 2.01 5.49 -8.04
C LEU A 47 0.72 5.34 -8.86
N ASP A 48 0.26 4.11 -9.07
CA ASP A 48 -0.94 3.79 -9.82
C ASP A 48 -2.07 3.39 -8.86
N ALA A 49 -3.12 4.22 -8.84
CA ALA A 49 -4.29 3.99 -7.99
C ALA A 49 -4.98 2.65 -8.31
N ASP A 50 -4.97 2.25 -9.58
CA ASP A 50 -5.69 1.07 -10.09
C ASP A 50 -4.83 -0.20 -10.12
N ALA A 51 -3.52 -0.08 -9.88
CA ALA A 51 -2.62 -1.23 -9.89
C ALA A 51 -3.00 -2.26 -8.82
N SER A 52 -2.98 -3.53 -9.25
CA SER A 52 -3.10 -4.69 -8.39
C SER A 52 -1.73 -5.08 -7.84
N THR A 53 -1.59 -5.18 -6.52
CA THR A 53 -0.33 -5.57 -5.88
C THR A 53 -0.56 -6.57 -4.76
N THR A 54 0.39 -7.49 -4.58
CA THR A 54 0.40 -8.45 -3.47
C THR A 54 1.67 -8.24 -2.66
N ILE A 55 1.49 -7.88 -1.38
CA ILE A 55 2.57 -7.63 -0.44
C ILE A 55 2.60 -8.76 0.58
N VAL A 56 3.73 -9.47 0.66
CA VAL A 56 3.97 -10.51 1.66
C VAL A 56 4.87 -9.96 2.75
N LYS A 57 4.34 -9.80 3.96
CA LYS A 57 5.10 -9.40 5.15
C LYS A 57 5.56 -10.61 5.93
N ASN A 58 6.81 -10.57 6.41
CA ASN A 58 7.47 -11.60 7.23
C ASN A 58 7.34 -13.04 6.66
N PRO A 59 7.77 -13.26 5.40
CA PRO A 59 7.69 -14.58 4.80
C PRO A 59 8.45 -15.63 5.64
N GLY A 60 7.83 -16.79 5.84
CA GLY A 60 8.40 -17.92 6.58
C GLY A 60 8.26 -17.85 8.10
N THR A 61 7.56 -16.84 8.64
CA THR A 61 7.39 -16.67 10.09
C THR A 61 5.94 -16.87 10.55
N PRO A 62 5.67 -17.14 11.85
CA PRO A 62 4.31 -17.30 12.39
C PRO A 62 3.41 -16.06 12.23
N ASN A 63 4.00 -14.86 12.07
CA ASN A 63 3.29 -13.61 11.85
C ASN A 63 3.33 -13.16 10.38
N MET A 64 3.33 -14.12 9.45
CA MET A 64 3.22 -13.81 8.02
C MET A 64 1.85 -13.20 7.70
N GLN A 65 1.84 -12.16 6.89
CA GLN A 65 0.62 -11.53 6.38
C GLN A 65 0.73 -11.32 4.88
N VAL A 66 -0.32 -11.70 4.15
CA VAL A 66 -0.46 -11.42 2.71
C VAL A 66 -1.52 -10.34 2.55
N ILE A 67 -1.12 -9.20 1.99
CA ILE A 67 -2.00 -8.07 1.69
C ILE A 67 -2.17 -8.03 0.18
N ILE A 68 -3.40 -8.16 -0.29
CA ILE A 68 -3.76 -8.09 -1.71
C ILE A 68 -4.55 -6.79 -1.91
N LYS A 69 -4.06 -5.92 -2.79
CA LYS A 69 -4.74 -4.70 -3.23
C LYS A 69 -5.18 -4.90 -4.67
N GLU A 70 -6.45 -4.70 -4.95
CA GLU A 70 -7.04 -4.68 -6.30
C GLU A 70 -7.81 -3.36 -6.46
N GLY A 71 -7.19 -2.36 -7.08
CA GLY A 71 -7.73 -1.00 -7.11
C GLY A 71 -7.93 -0.43 -5.70
N GLN A 72 -9.19 -0.22 -5.31
CA GLN A 72 -9.57 0.26 -3.97
C GLN A 72 -9.87 -0.86 -2.96
N GLU A 73 -10.01 -2.11 -3.41
CA GLU A 73 -10.28 -3.24 -2.52
C GLU A 73 -8.98 -3.73 -1.88
N ILE A 74 -8.98 -3.89 -0.54
CA ILE A 74 -7.83 -4.39 0.22
C ILE A 74 -8.25 -5.63 1.00
N LYS A 75 -7.62 -6.77 0.68
CA LYS A 75 -7.79 -8.04 1.39
C LYS A 75 -6.54 -8.32 2.21
N VAL A 76 -6.73 -8.64 3.49
CA VAL A 76 -5.64 -8.98 4.42
C VAL A 76 -5.81 -10.42 4.88
N LEU A 77 -4.86 -11.27 4.53
CA LEU A 77 -4.81 -12.67 4.93
C LEU A 77 -3.72 -12.80 6.00
N ASN A 78 -4.13 -13.09 7.23
CA ASN A 78 -3.20 -13.41 8.32
C ASN A 78 -2.95 -14.91 8.33
N MET A 79 -1.68 -15.31 8.32
CA MET A 79 -1.33 -16.68 8.59
C MET A 79 -1.40 -16.87 10.11
N THR A 80 -2.43 -17.56 10.60
CA THR A 80 -2.52 -17.94 12.01
C THR A 80 -2.09 -19.40 12.17
N GLU A 81 -1.31 -19.71 13.21
CA GLU A 81 -1.07 -21.11 13.62
C GLU A 81 -2.36 -21.81 14.09
N GLN A 82 -3.39 -21.03 14.40
CA GLN A 82 -4.72 -21.53 14.69
C GLN A 82 -5.48 -21.81 13.40
N ILE A 83 -5.92 -23.06 13.26
CA ILE A 83 -6.92 -23.52 12.28
C ILE A 83 -8.08 -22.51 12.28
N ALA A 84 -8.23 -21.83 11.15
CA ALA A 84 -9.36 -20.99 10.73
C ALA A 84 -10.36 -20.59 11.83
N GLY A 85 -10.11 -19.45 12.48
CA GLY A 85 -11.17 -18.66 13.10
C GLY A 85 -11.81 -17.74 12.05
N GLY A 86 -12.87 -18.20 11.40
CA GLY A 86 -13.74 -17.40 10.52
C GLY A 86 -15.21 -17.74 10.77
N GLN A 87 -16.15 -16.95 10.24
CA GLN A 87 -17.55 -17.38 10.20
C GLN A 87 -17.66 -18.53 9.20
N GLY A 88 -17.82 -19.75 9.71
CA GLY A 88 -17.97 -20.97 8.92
C GLY A 88 -18.71 -22.02 9.73
N VAL A 89 -19.36 -22.94 9.04
CA VAL A 89 -20.03 -24.08 9.68
C VAL A 89 -19.04 -25.23 9.70
N LYS A 90 -18.92 -25.93 10.84
CA LYS A 90 -18.13 -27.16 10.91
C LYS A 90 -18.78 -28.18 9.98
N MET A 91 -18.09 -28.51 8.89
CA MET A 91 -18.61 -29.44 7.88
C MET A 91 -18.40 -30.90 8.27
N GLY A 92 -17.44 -31.21 9.15
CA GLY A 92 -17.11 -32.59 9.52
C GLY A 92 -15.70 -32.75 10.09
N THR A 93 -15.27 -33.99 10.26
CA THR A 93 -13.93 -34.37 10.75
C THR A 93 -13.20 -35.18 9.68
N ALA A 94 -11.93 -34.90 9.44
CA ALA A 94 -11.09 -35.70 8.54
C ALA A 94 -10.03 -36.49 9.32
N TYR A 95 -9.89 -37.78 9.00
CA TYR A 95 -8.89 -38.69 9.55
C TYR A 95 -7.91 -39.10 8.45
N ARG A 96 -6.63 -39.19 8.79
CA ARG A 96 -5.61 -39.79 7.93
C ARG A 96 -5.28 -41.18 8.48
N LEU A 97 -5.43 -42.21 7.65
CA LEU A 97 -5.07 -43.58 7.99
C LEU A 97 -3.55 -43.80 7.87
N GLU A 98 -3.06 -44.87 8.49
CA GLU A 98 -1.67 -45.32 8.36
C GLU A 98 -1.29 -45.63 6.90
N THR A 99 -2.29 -46.02 6.08
CA THR A 99 -2.15 -46.23 4.63
C THR A 99 -1.93 -44.95 3.83
N GLY A 100 -2.12 -43.77 4.45
CA GLY A 100 -2.06 -42.46 3.81
C GLY A 100 -3.39 -41.99 3.23
N GLU A 101 -4.43 -42.84 3.24
CA GLU A 101 -5.79 -42.46 2.82
C GLU A 101 -6.39 -41.42 3.78
N VAL A 102 -7.17 -40.49 3.21
CA VAL A 102 -7.88 -39.46 3.97
C VAL A 102 -9.37 -39.76 3.94
N ILE A 103 -9.94 -40.02 5.12
CA ILE A 103 -11.38 -40.26 5.32
C ILE A 103 -12.01 -38.98 5.88
N TYR A 104 -13.02 -38.46 5.19
CA TYR A 104 -13.83 -37.35 5.65
C TYR A 104 -15.19 -37.83 6.16
N ILE A 105 -15.58 -37.39 7.36
CA ILE A 105 -16.84 -37.71 8.03
C ILE A 105 -17.64 -36.41 8.20
N PRO A 106 -18.72 -36.21 7.43
CA PRO A 106 -19.64 -35.07 7.60
C PRO A 106 -20.29 -35.08 9.00
N GLU A 107 -20.54 -33.91 9.62
CA GLU A 107 -21.21 -33.86 10.94
C GLU A 107 -22.56 -34.57 10.95
N ASN A 108 -23.32 -34.46 9.85
CA ASN A 108 -24.65 -35.03 9.67
C ASN A 108 -24.69 -36.57 9.75
N MET A 109 -23.54 -37.26 9.72
CA MET A 109 -23.47 -38.72 9.85
C MET A 109 -23.29 -39.20 11.30
N THR A 110 -23.12 -38.28 12.25
CA THR A 110 -22.80 -38.59 13.65
C THR A 110 -24.01 -38.57 14.59
N GLU A 111 -25.21 -38.27 14.07
CA GLU A 111 -26.49 -38.24 14.80
C GLU A 111 -27.41 -39.42 14.42
N ALA A 112 -26.87 -40.64 14.41
CA ALA A 112 -27.64 -41.88 14.22
C ALA A 112 -27.42 -42.87 15.38
#